data_AF-A0A537VMX4-F1
#
_entry.id   AF-A0A537VMX4-F1
#
_cell.length_a   1.000
_cell.length_b   1.000
_cell.length_c   1.000
_cell.angle_alpha   90.00
_cell.angle_beta   90.00
_cell.angle_gamma   90.00
#
_symmetry.space_group_name_H-M   'P 1'
#
loop_
_entity.id
_entity.type
_entity.pdbx_description
1 polymer ?
#
loop_
_entity_poly.entity_id
_entity_poly.type
_entity_poly.pdbx_seq_one_letter_code
_entity_poly.pdbx_strand_id
1 'polypeptide(L)' 'RGPDHQKEFTATVVIAGETLGTGVGRSKKEAEQQAAREAHARISERRAARPMGGSADGAS' A
#
# COMPACT_ATOMS: atom_id res chain seq x y z
N ARG A 1 9.56 -13.96 33.15
CA ARG A 1 8.71 -13.24 32.17
C ARG A 1 9.06 -13.83 30.81
N GLY A 2 8.20 -14.71 30.30
CA GLY A 2 8.56 -15.77 29.35
C GLY A 2 8.44 -15.39 27.86
N PRO A 3 8.79 -16.31 26.96
CA PRO A 3 8.78 -16.14 25.49
C PRO A 3 7.41 -15.81 24.87
N ASP A 4 6.34 -15.88 25.66
CA ASP A 4 4.92 -15.68 25.30
C ASP A 4 4.49 -14.23 25.02
N HIS A 5 5.37 -13.25 25.16
CA HIS A 5 5.02 -11.85 24.88
C HIS A 5 5.19 -11.49 23.40
N GLN A 6 5.44 -12.49 22.53
CA GLN A 6 5.69 -12.27 21.12
C GLN A 6 4.42 -12.00 20.30
N LYS A 7 3.52 -11.11 20.75
CA LYS A 7 2.35 -10.68 19.97
C LYS A 7 2.77 -10.14 18.59
N GLU A 8 2.14 -10.68 17.56
CA GLU A 8 2.27 -10.24 16.18
C GLU A 8 0.96 -9.58 15.75
N PHE A 9 1.07 -8.53 14.94
CA PHE A 9 -0.05 -7.80 14.39
C PHE A 9 0.08 -7.80 12.88
N THR A 10 -1.05 -8.00 12.20
CA THR A 10 -1.16 -7.92 10.75
C THR A 10 -2.11 -6.78 10.38
N ALA A 11 -1.76 -6.03 9.34
CA ALA A 11 -2.60 -4.99 8.76
C ALA A 11 -2.65 -5.15 7.24
N THR A 12 -3.81 -4.84 6.65
CA THR A 12 -4.04 -4.92 5.21
C THR A 12 -4.70 -3.63 4.74
N VAL A 13 -4.18 -3.01 3.68
CA VAL A 13 -4.78 -1.85 3.02
C VAL A 13 -5.56 -2.32 1.81
N VAL A 14 -6.87 -2.10 1.83
CA VAL A 14 -7.79 -2.41 0.72
C VAL A 14 -8.38 -1.12 0.18
N ILE A 15 -8.22 -0.85 -1.12
CA ILE A 15 -8.75 0.33 -1.81
C ILE A 15 -9.51 -0.15 -3.04
N ALA A 16 -10.77 0.28 -3.19
CA ALA A 16 -11.66 -0.14 -4.29
C ALA A 16 -11.78 -1.67 -4.43
N GLY A 17 -11.74 -2.41 -3.32
CA GLY A 17 -11.80 -3.87 -3.31
C GLY A 17 -10.46 -4.57 -3.60
N GLU A 18 -9.40 -3.81 -3.91
CA GLU A 18 -8.07 -4.36 -4.18
C GLU A 18 -7.15 -4.23 -2.96
N THR A 19 -6.44 -5.32 -2.63
CA THR A 19 -5.39 -5.28 -1.61
C THR A 19 -4.12 -4.66 -2.19
N LEU A 20 -3.75 -3.49 -1.68
CA LEU A 20 -2.59 -2.74 -2.15
C LEU A 20 -1.40 -2.80 -1.20
N GLY A 21 -1.59 -3.23 0.05
CA GLY A 21 -0.47 -3.40 0.96
C GLY A 21 -0.80 -4.31 2.13
N THR A 22 0.20 -5.02 2.61
CA THR A 22 0.15 -5.89 3.78
C THR A 22 1.34 -5.62 4.68
N GLY A 23 1.12 -5.68 5.99
CA GLY A 23 2.16 -5.38 6.95
C GLY A 23 2.03 -6.26 8.17
N VAL A 24 3.18 -6.70 8.68
CA VAL A 24 3.30 -7.49 9.91
C VAL A 24 4.24 -6.75 10.85
N GLY A 25 3.91 -6.72 12.15
CA GLY A 25 4.72 -6.01 13.14
C GLY A 25 4.50 -6.48 14.57
N ARG A 26 5.41 -6.10 15.46
CA ARG A 26 5.33 -6.37 16.91
C ARG A 26 4.33 -5.44 17.60
N SER A 27 3.82 -4.44 16.88
CA SER A 27 2.75 -3.53 17.28
C SER A 27 1.80 -3.24 16.11
N LYS A 28 0.56 -2.82 16.41
CA LYS A 28 -0.40 -2.36 15.39
C LYS A 28 0.17 -1.25 14.50
N LYS A 29 0.79 -0.25 15.14
CA LYS A 29 1.41 0.91 14.46
C LYS A 29 2.49 0.48 13.45
N GLU A 30 3.26 -0.55 13.78
CA GLU A 30 4.30 -1.08 12.88
C GLU A 30 3.68 -1.80 11.68
N ALA A 31 2.71 -2.68 11.92
CA ALA A 31 1.97 -3.38 10.87
C ALA A 31 1.26 -2.41 9.91
N GLU A 32 0.57 -1.39 10.46
CA GLU A 32 -0.11 -0.35 9.69
C GLU A 32 0.86 0.46 8.83
N GLN A 33 1.98 0.90 9.38
CA GLN A 33 3.00 1.64 8.63
C GLN A 33 3.60 0.79 7.50
N GLN A 34 3.86 -0.49 7.74
CA GLN A 34 4.38 -1.39 6.71
C GLN A 34 3.36 -1.55 5.57
N ALA A 35 2.09 -1.82 5.89
CA ALA A 35 1.03 -1.95 4.89
C ALA A 35 0.80 -0.63 4.11
N ALA A 36 0.84 0.51 4.80
CA ALA A 36 0.69 1.83 4.18
C ALA A 36 1.85 2.17 3.24
N ARG A 37 3.11 1.84 3.62
CA ARG A 37 4.28 2.03 2.75
C ARG A 37 4.14 1.25 1.46
N GLU A 38 3.74 -0.03 1.54
CA GLU A 38 3.55 -0.87 0.36
C GLU A 38 2.43 -0.32 -0.54
N ALA A 39 1.27 0.01 0.03
CA ALA A 39 0.16 0.58 -0.74
C ALA A 39 0.54 1.90 -1.42
N HIS A 40 1.27 2.78 -0.73
CA HIS A 40 1.73 4.05 -1.29
C HIS A 40 2.70 3.85 -2.47
N ALA A 41 3.64 2.89 -2.37
CA ALA A 41 4.54 2.55 -3.46
C ALA A 41 3.77 2.10 -4.70
N ARG A 42 2.84 1.14 -4.55
CA ARG A 42 2.02 0.64 -5.66
C ARG A 42 1.15 1.73 -6.30
N ILE A 43 0.56 2.61 -5.50
CA ILE A 43 -0.22 3.75 -6.01
C ILE A 43 0.69 4.70 -6.80
N SER A 44 1.88 4.99 -6.28
CA SER A 44 2.84 5.88 -6.93
C SER A 44 3.32 5.32 -8.27
N GLU A 45 3.63 4.02 -8.31
CA GLU A 45 4.00 3.30 -9.54
C GLU A 45 2.88 3.33 -10.57
N ARG A 46 1.62 3.05 -10.19
CA ARG A 46 0.47 3.15 -11.11
C ARG A 46 0.28 4.55 -11.67
N ARG A 47 0.49 5.58 -10.84
CA ARG A 47 0.42 6.98 -11.27
C ARG A 47 1.52 7.32 -12.26
N ALA A 48 2.73 6.77 -12.10
CA ALA A 48 3.84 6.98 -13.02
C ALA A 48 3.71 6.16 -14.32
N ALA A 49 3.14 4.95 -14.23
CA ALA A 49 2.96 4.04 -15.36
C ALA A 49 1.78 4.40 -16.26
N ARG A 50 0.87 5.28 -15.81
CA ARG A 50 -0.13 5.89 -16.69
C ARG A 50 0.60 6.97 -17.50
N PRO A 51 0.93 6.74 -18.79
CA PRO A 51 1.52 7.81 -19.58
C PRO A 51 0.54 8.98 -19.56
N MET A 52 1.05 10.16 -19.26
CA MET A 52 0.35 11.40 -19.55
C MET A 52 0.25 11.48 -21.08
N GLY A 53 -0.78 10.85 -21.66
CA GLY A 53 -1.02 10.77 -23.10
C GLY A 53 -2.44 10.24 -23.35
N GLY A 54 -3.36 11.00 -23.95
CA GLY A 54 -3.19 12.33 -24.52
C GLY A 54 -4.51 13.06 -24.71
N SER A 55 -4.41 14.39 -24.64
CA SER A 55 -5.23 15.28 -25.45
C SER A 55 -4.30 15.85 -26.51
N ALA A 56 -4.07 15.04 -27.54
CA ALA A 56 -3.60 15.49 -28.84
C ALA A 56 -4.65 15.08 -29.85
N ASP A 57 -5.87 15.61 -29.69
CA ASP A 57 -6.80 15.73 -30.81
C ASP A 57 -6.64 17.16 -31.32
N GLY A 58 -5.72 17.31 -32.26
CA GLY A 58 -5.67 18.44 -33.15
C GLY A 58 -6.63 18.22 -34.33
N ALA A 59 -7.18 19.33 -34.83
CA ALA A 59 -7.78 19.53 -36.15
C ALA A 59 -9.14 18.85 -36.45
N SER A 60 -10.21 19.64 -36.33
CA SER A 60 -10.86 20.27 -37.49
C SER A 60 -11.56 21.55 -37.06
#